data_AF-A0A4P6YB89-F1
#
_entry.id   AF-A0A4P6YB89-F1
#
_cell.length_a   1.000
_cell.length_b   1.000
_cell.length_c   1.000
_cell.angle_alpha   90.00
_cell.angle_beta   90.00
_cell.angle_gamma   90.00
#
_symmetry.space_group_name_H-M   'P 1'
#
loop_
_entity.id
_entity.type
_entity.pdbx_description
1 polymer ?
#
loop_
_entity_poly.entity_id
_entity_poly.type
_entity_poly.pdbx_seq_one_letter_code
_entity_poly.pdbx_strand_id
1 'polypeptide(L)'
;MMQNSLKITVLLLLFLGSCKDKQDSTQPLENKEAPTEIKENLASQDENFKVVADSVVTRLNREIIEENIKTESEIMGLYKPKDIYAEGNYSYEIETKEIDANKKQLTLIEEGLMDDALKAQKVVMVLENASNGKKIISIKEAYKCWRNPNNENWTTALCK
;
A
#
# COMPACT_ATOMS: atom_id res chain seq x y z
N MET A 1 11.99 -51.79 -26.65
CA MET A 1 10.95 -52.82 -26.87
C MET A 1 10.33 -53.11 -25.51
N MET A 2 9.05 -52.96 -25.21
CA MET A 2 7.85 -52.68 -25.98
C MET A 2 7.02 -51.62 -25.24
N GLN A 3 6.34 -50.79 -26.02
CA GLN A 3 5.35 -49.82 -25.61
C GLN A 3 4.14 -50.55 -25.02
N ASN A 4 3.45 -49.93 -24.06
CA ASN A 4 2.00 -50.13 -23.89
C ASN A 4 1.36 -48.81 -23.46
N SER A 5 0.79 -48.14 -24.45
CA SER A 5 -0.15 -47.04 -24.32
C SER A 5 -1.56 -47.62 -24.21
N LEU A 6 -2.29 -47.29 -23.14
CA LEU A 6 -3.71 -47.64 -23.01
C LEU A 6 -4.54 -46.37 -22.80
N LYS A 7 -5.68 -46.38 -23.49
CA LYS A 7 -6.33 -45.23 -24.10
C LYS A 7 -7.25 -44.45 -23.16
N ILE A 8 -7.30 -43.16 -23.48
CA ILE A 8 -8.26 -42.12 -23.11
C ILE A 8 -9.71 -42.62 -23.12
N THR A 9 -10.47 -42.30 -22.06
CA THR A 9 -11.94 -42.24 -22.11
C THR A 9 -12.37 -40.84 -21.66
N VAL A 10 -12.67 -39.98 -22.63
CA VAL A 10 -13.36 -38.70 -22.42
C VAL A 10 -14.85 -39.00 -22.36
N LEU A 11 -15.47 -38.74 -21.21
CA LEU A 11 -16.92 -38.78 -21.07
C LEU A 11 -17.47 -37.35 -21.18
N LEU A 12 -17.96 -37.01 -22.37
CA LEU A 12 -18.61 -35.75 -22.69
C LEU A 12 -20.10 -35.88 -22.32
N LEU A 13 -20.55 -35.22 -21.24
CA LEU A 13 -21.97 -35.14 -20.89
C LEU A 13 -22.54 -33.82 -21.44
N LEU A 14 -23.22 -33.93 -22.59
CA LEU A 14 -24.09 -32.90 -23.13
C LEU A 14 -25.43 -32.95 -22.39
N PHE A 15 -25.68 -31.98 -21.50
CA PHE A 15 -27.03 -31.70 -21.02
C PHE A 15 -27.66 -30.64 -21.92
N LEU A 16 -28.47 -31.10 -22.88
CA LEU A 16 -29.48 -30.27 -23.56
C LEU A 16 -30.78 -30.38 -22.76
N GLY A 17 -31.01 -29.42 -21.86
CA GLY A 17 -32.28 -29.20 -21.18
C GLY A 17 -33.03 -28.04 -21.84
N SER A 18 -34.14 -28.38 -22.48
CA SER A 18 -35.02 -27.50 -23.26
C SER A 18 -35.70 -26.43 -22.40
N CYS A 19 -35.81 -25.22 -22.95
CA CYS A 19 -36.65 -24.14 -22.43
C CYS A 19 -38.14 -24.56 -22.49
N LYS A 20 -38.86 -24.42 -21.38
CA LYS A 20 -40.31 -24.43 -21.36
C LYS A 20 -40.79 -23.17 -20.66
N ASP A 21 -41.52 -22.38 -21.40
CA ASP A 21 -41.92 -21.02 -21.06
C ASP A 21 -43.33 -20.99 -20.42
N LYS A 22 -43.54 -19.95 -19.61
CA LYS A 22 -44.79 -19.39 -19.07
C LYS A 22 -45.55 -20.16 -18.00
N GLN A 23 -45.36 -19.70 -16.76
CA GLN A 23 -46.51 -19.38 -15.91
C GLN A 23 -46.29 -17.99 -15.28
N ASP A 24 -47.30 -17.15 -15.49
CA ASP A 24 -47.42 -15.75 -15.13
C ASP A 24 -47.55 -15.57 -13.60
N SER A 25 -46.69 -14.72 -13.02
CA SER A 25 -46.92 -14.11 -11.72
C SER A 25 -46.00 -12.89 -11.55
N THR A 26 -46.53 -11.72 -11.92
CA THR A 26 -46.39 -10.41 -11.25
C THR A 26 -45.11 -10.20 -10.41
N GLN A 27 -44.17 -9.39 -10.94
CA GLN A 27 -43.09 -8.75 -10.16
C GLN A 27 -43.66 -7.58 -9.32
N PRO A 28 -42.94 -7.08 -8.28
CA PRO A 28 -41.80 -6.19 -8.54
C PRO A 28 -40.54 -6.42 -7.67
N LEU A 29 -39.39 -6.17 -8.32
CA LEU A 29 -38.13 -5.62 -7.81
C LEU A 29 -37.16 -6.52 -7.02
N GLU A 30 -36.35 -7.19 -7.86
CA GLU A 30 -34.94 -7.49 -7.67
C GLU A 30 -34.14 -6.30 -7.13
N ASN A 31 -33.50 -6.45 -5.97
CA ASN A 31 -32.24 -5.81 -5.65
C ASN A 31 -31.23 -6.92 -5.35
N LYS A 32 -30.50 -7.34 -6.40
CA LYS A 32 -29.23 -8.03 -6.23
C LYS A 32 -28.22 -7.01 -5.71
N GLU A 33 -27.96 -7.04 -4.40
CA GLU A 33 -26.76 -6.41 -3.88
C GLU A 33 -25.56 -7.22 -4.39
N ALA A 34 -24.77 -6.56 -5.23
CA ALA A 34 -23.44 -7.00 -5.63
C ALA A 34 -22.57 -7.22 -4.39
N PRO A 35 -21.54 -8.09 -4.44
CA PRO A 35 -20.57 -8.16 -3.36
C PRO A 35 -19.87 -6.80 -3.28
N THR A 36 -20.19 -6.05 -2.22
CA THR A 36 -19.50 -4.83 -1.87
C THR A 36 -18.02 -5.16 -1.72
N GLU A 37 -17.22 -4.70 -2.69
CA GLU A 37 -15.77 -4.56 -2.54
C GLU A 37 -15.55 -3.85 -1.21
N ILE A 38 -15.00 -4.55 -0.20
CA ILE A 38 -14.48 -3.92 1.00
C ILE A 38 -13.16 -3.24 0.60
N LYS A 39 -13.27 -2.17 -0.20
CA LYS A 39 -12.28 -1.11 -0.29
C LYS A 39 -12.78 0.00 0.62
N GLU A 40 -12.30 -0.03 1.86
CA GLU A 40 -12.17 1.10 2.78
C GLU A 40 -12.20 0.53 4.20
N ASN A 41 -11.02 0.37 4.81
CA ASN A 41 -10.68 1.11 6.04
C ASN A 41 -9.24 0.76 6.48
N LEU A 42 -8.24 1.26 5.75
CA LEU A 42 -6.88 1.42 6.31
C LEU A 42 -6.43 2.88 6.30
N ALA A 43 -7.36 3.82 6.10
CA ALA A 43 -7.14 5.23 6.30
C ALA A 43 -7.69 5.60 7.69
N SER A 44 -6.95 5.25 8.75
CA SER A 44 -7.10 6.00 9.99
C SER A 44 -6.86 7.48 9.62
N GLN A 45 -7.88 8.32 9.82
CA GLN A 45 -7.74 9.76 9.88
C GLN A 45 -6.96 10.07 11.17
N ASP A 46 -5.64 9.88 11.10
CA ASP A 46 -4.75 10.48 12.06
C ASP A 46 -4.56 11.92 11.59
N GLU A 47 -5.18 12.87 12.31
CA GLU A 47 -5.26 14.29 11.94
C GLU A 47 -3.88 14.94 11.71
N ASN A 48 -2.81 14.26 12.13
CA ASN A 48 -1.43 14.71 12.03
C ASN A 48 -0.69 14.21 10.80
N PHE A 49 -1.32 13.42 9.91
CA PHE A 49 -0.67 12.90 8.72
C PHE A 49 -1.33 13.32 7.40
N LYS A 50 -0.51 13.85 6.50
CA LYS A 50 -0.86 14.11 5.11
C LYS A 50 -0.69 12.82 4.31
N VAL A 51 -1.76 12.38 3.64
CA VAL A 51 -1.71 11.21 2.74
C VAL A 51 -0.99 11.60 1.45
N VAL A 52 -0.04 10.75 1.04
CA VAL A 52 0.67 10.89 -0.24
C VAL A 52 -0.21 10.34 -1.37
N ALA A 53 -0.17 11.00 -2.54
CA ALA A 53 -1.01 10.63 -3.67
C ALA A 53 -0.74 9.21 -4.20
N ASP A 54 -1.79 8.51 -4.61
CA ASP A 54 -1.73 7.14 -5.15
C ASP A 54 -0.84 7.00 -6.40
N SER A 55 -0.66 8.08 -7.17
CA SER A 55 0.24 8.10 -8.33
C SER A 55 1.71 7.90 -7.92
N VAL A 56 2.11 8.44 -6.77
CA VAL A 56 3.44 8.25 -6.20
C VAL A 56 3.62 6.80 -5.74
N VAL A 57 2.64 6.25 -5.02
CA VAL A 57 2.65 4.84 -4.57
C VAL A 57 2.72 3.89 -5.77
N THR A 58 1.95 4.18 -6.82
CA THR A 58 1.95 3.40 -8.07
C THR A 58 3.32 3.42 -8.74
N ARG A 59 3.94 4.60 -8.85
CA ARG A 59 5.29 4.75 -9.40
C ARG A 59 6.32 3.94 -8.61
N LEU A 60 6.34 4.08 -7.29
CA LEU A 60 7.30 3.37 -6.44
C LEU A 60 7.13 1.85 -6.51
N ASN A 61 5.90 1.35 -6.52
CA ASN A 61 5.65 -0.08 -6.67
C ASN A 61 6.18 -0.64 -7.99
N ARG A 62 6.13 0.16 -9.07
CA ARG A 62 6.75 -0.21 -10.34
C ARG A 62 8.28 -0.28 -10.21
N GLU A 63 8.90 0.75 -9.63
CA GLU A 63 10.36 0.80 -9.40
C GLU A 63 10.85 -0.36 -8.52
N ILE A 64 10.12 -0.72 -7.46
CA ILE A 64 10.46 -1.87 -6.59
C ILE A 64 10.55 -3.18 -7.39
N ILE A 65 9.64 -3.37 -8.36
CA ILE A 65 9.63 -4.57 -9.21
C ILE A 65 10.76 -4.50 -10.24
N GLU A 66 10.89 -3.37 -10.93
CA GLU A 66 11.87 -3.16 -12.01
C GLU A 66 13.32 -3.28 -11.49
N GLU A 67 13.60 -2.73 -10.31
CA GLU A 67 14.91 -2.75 -9.67
C GLU A 67 15.10 -3.95 -8.73
N ASN A 68 14.09 -4.81 -8.62
CA ASN A 68 14.10 -6.01 -7.78
C ASN A 68 14.44 -5.71 -6.31
N ILE A 69 13.96 -4.59 -5.77
CA ILE A 69 14.23 -4.14 -4.41
C ILE A 69 13.53 -5.05 -3.39
N LYS A 70 14.25 -5.45 -2.33
CA LYS A 70 13.76 -6.45 -1.35
C LYS A 70 13.72 -5.96 0.08
N THR A 71 14.61 -5.04 0.47
CA THR A 71 14.71 -4.66 1.88
C THR A 71 13.81 -3.48 2.22
N GLU A 72 13.31 -3.44 3.45
CA GLU A 72 12.49 -2.34 3.97
C GLU A 72 13.22 -0.99 3.87
N SER A 73 14.53 -0.99 4.14
CA SER A 73 15.38 0.20 4.08
C SER A 73 15.51 0.75 2.65
N GLU A 74 15.74 -0.11 1.66
CA GLU A 74 15.80 0.30 0.25
C GLU A 74 14.44 0.82 -0.24
N ILE A 75 13.33 0.17 0.16
CA ILE A 75 11.98 0.61 -0.21
C ILE A 75 11.68 2.00 0.37
N MET A 76 12.01 2.24 1.64
CA MET A 76 11.87 3.58 2.23
C MET A 76 12.79 4.59 1.52
N GLY A 77 14.02 4.19 1.19
CA GLY A 77 15.00 5.02 0.50
C GLY A 77 14.61 5.45 -0.91
N LEU A 78 13.82 4.64 -1.64
CA LEU A 78 13.23 5.06 -2.92
C LEU A 78 12.30 6.27 -2.76
N TYR A 79 11.52 6.29 -1.67
CA TYR A 79 10.59 7.38 -1.41
C TYR A 79 11.31 8.59 -0.83
N LYS A 80 12.16 8.36 0.18
CA LYS A 80 12.85 9.38 0.94
C LYS A 80 14.29 8.93 1.18
N PRO A 81 15.23 9.24 0.28
CA PRO A 81 16.62 8.83 0.44
C PRO A 81 17.27 9.59 1.60
N LYS A 82 18.16 8.92 2.33
CA LYS A 82 18.97 9.54 3.37
C LYS A 82 19.87 10.61 2.75
N ASP A 83 19.83 11.83 3.31
CA ASP A 83 20.82 12.85 2.99
C ASP A 83 22.18 12.49 3.61
N ILE A 84 23.17 12.22 2.76
CA ILE A 84 24.55 11.88 3.18
C ILE A 84 25.44 13.12 3.33
N TYR A 85 24.94 14.29 2.95
CA TYR A 85 25.64 15.57 3.02
C TYR A 85 25.03 16.50 4.08
N ALA A 86 24.03 16.02 4.82
CA ALA A 86 23.40 16.79 5.88
C ALA A 86 24.41 17.24 6.94
N GLU A 87 24.35 18.52 7.28
CA GLU A 87 25.19 19.14 8.30
C GLU A 87 24.53 19.07 9.69
N GLY A 88 25.31 19.38 10.74
CA GLY A 88 24.80 19.47 12.11
C GLY A 88 24.46 18.10 12.73
N ASN A 89 23.35 18.05 13.48
CA ASN A 89 22.93 16.87 14.25
C ASN A 89 21.83 16.08 13.52
N TYR A 90 21.99 15.88 12.21
CA TYR A 90 21.02 15.16 11.40
C TYR A 90 20.94 13.67 11.78
N SER A 91 19.72 13.17 11.95
CA SER A 91 19.43 11.74 12.13
C SER A 91 18.46 11.23 11.07
N TYR A 92 18.58 9.93 10.75
CA TYR A 92 17.74 9.22 9.80
C TYR A 92 17.51 7.81 10.33
N GLU A 93 16.33 7.57 10.89
CA GLU A 93 16.01 6.35 11.62
C GLU A 93 14.78 5.67 11.02
N ILE A 94 14.92 4.38 10.68
CA ILE A 94 13.82 3.56 10.17
C ILE A 94 13.46 2.52 11.22
N GLU A 95 12.22 2.56 11.69
CA GLU A 95 11.62 1.55 12.54
C GLU A 95 10.66 0.66 11.73
N THR A 96 10.59 -0.62 12.07
CA THR A 96 9.66 -1.58 11.45
C THR A 96 8.76 -2.18 12.52
N LYS A 97 7.46 -2.21 12.25
CA LYS A 97 6.45 -2.84 13.08
C LYS A 97 5.60 -3.80 12.25
N GLU A 98 5.51 -5.05 12.67
CA GLU A 98 4.56 -6.00 12.09
C GLU A 98 3.13 -5.58 12.46
N ILE A 99 2.25 -5.49 11.46
CA ILE A 99 0.81 -5.23 11.67
C ILE A 99 0.06 -6.57 11.76
N ASP A 100 0.33 -7.46 10.80
CA ASP A 100 -0.19 -8.81 10.73
C ASP A 100 0.78 -9.71 9.92
N ALA A 101 0.40 -10.97 9.67
CA ALA A 101 1.25 -11.93 8.98
C ALA A 101 1.71 -11.47 7.57
N ASN A 102 0.94 -10.61 6.92
CA ASN A 102 1.19 -10.15 5.56
C ASN A 102 1.50 -8.65 5.48
N LYS A 103 1.38 -7.88 6.57
CA LYS A 103 1.55 -6.43 6.54
C LYS A 103 2.55 -5.91 7.57
N LYS A 104 3.33 -4.92 7.14
CA LYS A 104 4.28 -4.20 7.98
C LYS A 104 4.08 -2.71 7.87
N GLN A 105 4.37 -1.99 8.95
CA GLN A 105 4.54 -0.55 8.97
C GLN A 105 6.02 -0.22 9.06
N LEU A 106 6.50 0.64 8.16
CA LEU A 106 7.77 1.31 8.28
C LEU A 106 7.52 2.74 8.77
N THR A 107 8.31 3.18 9.73
CA THR A 107 8.30 4.56 10.21
C THR A 107 9.70 5.13 10.03
N LEU A 108 9.84 6.12 9.17
CA LEU A 108 11.05 6.92 9.04
C LEU A 108 10.89 8.20 9.86
N ILE A 109 11.91 8.53 10.64
CA ILE A 109 12.05 9.82 11.31
C ILE A 109 13.37 10.45 10.88
N GLU A 110 13.28 11.65 10.31
CA GLU A 110 14.40 12.56 10.09
C GLU A 110 14.31 13.70 11.09
N GLU A 111 15.33 13.88 11.92
CA GLU A 111 15.45 15.03 12.82
C GLU A 111 16.75 15.80 12.56
N GLY A 112 16.83 17.04 13.07
CA GLY A 112 18.00 17.89 12.90
C GLY A 112 18.16 18.42 11.47
N LEU A 113 17.07 18.53 10.71
CA LEU A 113 17.08 19.09 9.36
C LEU A 113 17.49 20.58 9.42
N MET A 114 18.49 20.95 8.62
CA MET A 114 18.98 22.32 8.48
C MET A 114 18.25 23.06 7.35
N ASP A 115 16.92 22.99 7.36
CA ASP A 115 16.05 23.76 6.46
C ASP A 115 15.46 24.96 7.23
N ASP A 116 15.35 26.12 6.57
CA ASP A 116 14.90 27.38 7.18
C ASP A 116 13.49 27.31 7.79
N ALA A 117 12.67 26.36 7.36
CA ALA A 117 11.30 26.17 7.82
C ALA A 117 11.08 24.80 8.48
N LEU A 118 11.72 23.74 8.00
CA LEU A 118 11.51 22.36 8.41
C LEU A 118 12.55 21.88 9.45
N LYS A 119 12.06 21.40 10.60
CA LYS A 119 12.89 20.89 11.71
C LYS A 119 13.04 19.37 11.68
N ALA A 120 11.95 18.66 11.37
CA ALA A 120 11.90 17.21 11.32
C ALA A 120 10.80 16.74 10.37
N GLN A 121 10.99 15.57 9.76
CA GLN A 121 10.01 14.91 8.92
C GLN A 121 9.79 13.48 9.41
N LYS A 122 8.53 13.03 9.36
CA LYS A 122 8.15 11.65 9.64
C LYS A 122 7.41 11.09 8.44
N VAL A 123 7.78 9.88 8.04
CA VAL A 123 7.08 9.12 7.00
C VAL A 123 6.59 7.81 7.59
N VAL A 124 5.31 7.50 7.40
CA VAL A 124 4.73 6.21 7.73
C VAL A 124 4.33 5.52 6.44
N MET A 125 4.90 4.35 6.18
CA MET A 125 4.66 3.54 5.00
C MET A 125 4.12 2.19 5.41
N VAL A 126 3.04 1.73 4.76
CA VAL A 126 2.50 0.38 4.98
C VAL A 126 2.87 -0.49 3.78
N LEU A 127 3.48 -1.64 4.07
CA LEU A 127 3.84 -2.66 3.11
C LEU A 127 2.94 -3.89 3.27
N GLU A 128 2.66 -4.54 2.15
CA GLU A 128 2.04 -5.86 2.08
C GLU A 128 2.99 -6.84 1.38
N ASN A 129 3.13 -8.03 1.95
CA ASN A 129 3.82 -9.14 1.31
C ASN A 129 2.93 -9.70 0.19
N ALA A 130 3.38 -9.58 -1.05
CA ALA A 130 2.77 -10.14 -2.23
C ALA A 130 3.60 -11.30 -2.79
N SER A 131 3.02 -12.09 -3.69
CA SER A 131 3.70 -13.24 -4.32
C SER A 131 4.99 -12.87 -5.06
N ASN A 132 5.09 -11.63 -5.54
CA ASN A 132 6.22 -11.10 -6.31
C ASN A 132 7.16 -10.19 -5.49
N GLY A 133 6.96 -10.07 -4.18
CA GLY A 133 7.77 -9.22 -3.31
C GLY A 133 6.93 -8.32 -2.40
N LYS A 134 7.50 -7.21 -1.94
CA LYS A 134 6.81 -6.24 -1.11
C LYS A 134 6.08 -5.22 -1.99
N LYS A 135 4.88 -4.83 -1.57
CA LYS A 135 4.06 -3.81 -2.22
C LYS A 135 3.74 -2.72 -1.22
N ILE A 136 3.95 -1.47 -1.59
CA ILE A 136 3.49 -0.31 -0.84
C ILE A 136 1.97 -0.18 -0.99
N ILE A 137 1.27 -0.09 0.15
CA ILE A 137 -0.17 0.10 0.23
C ILE A 137 -0.53 1.56 0.46
N SER A 138 0.23 2.26 1.32
CA SER A 138 0.00 3.67 1.62
C SER A 138 1.26 4.34 2.12
N ILE A 139 1.39 5.63 1.86
CA ILE A 139 2.41 6.50 2.46
C ILE A 139 1.71 7.71 3.06
N LYS A 140 2.14 8.10 4.26
CA LYS A 140 1.66 9.23 5.01
C LYS A 140 2.83 10.03 5.56
N GLU A 141 2.71 11.34 5.63
CA GLU A 141 3.77 12.24 6.10
C GLU A 141 3.30 13.18 7.19
N ALA A 142 4.22 13.53 8.10
CA ALA A 142 4.03 14.59 9.07
C ALA A 142 5.33 15.38 9.24
N TYR A 143 5.21 16.64 9.67
CA TYR A 143 6.32 17.57 9.76
C TYR A 143 6.38 18.24 11.13
N LYS A 144 7.57 18.62 11.59
CA LYS A 144 7.76 19.63 12.66
C LYS A 144 8.42 20.85 12.02
N CYS A 145 7.92 22.04 12.29
CA CYS A 145 8.45 23.29 11.70
C CYS A 145 9.13 24.18 12.75
N TRP A 146 10.10 25.00 12.34
CA TRP A 146 10.79 25.94 13.24
C TRP A 146 9.91 27.11 13.68
N ARG A 147 9.11 27.69 12.78
CA ARG A 147 8.47 29.01 12.97
C ARG A 147 7.11 29.02 13.68
N ASN A 148 6.69 27.93 14.32
CA ASN A 148 5.44 27.93 15.07
C ASN A 148 5.70 27.60 16.56
N PRO A 149 5.50 28.55 17.49
CA PRO A 149 5.98 28.48 18.88
C PRO A 149 5.35 27.37 19.75
N ASN A 150 4.35 26.62 19.24
CA ASN A 150 3.78 25.44 19.89
C ASN A 150 4.29 24.09 19.30
N ASN A 151 5.34 24.10 18.46
CA ASN A 151 5.77 22.99 17.59
C ASN A 151 6.75 21.96 18.19
N GLU A 152 6.36 21.30 19.28
CA GLU A 152 6.87 19.93 19.49
C GLU A 152 6.01 18.88 18.77
N ASN A 153 4.81 19.28 18.35
CA ASN A 153 3.83 18.39 17.73
C ASN A 153 4.06 18.24 16.21
N TRP A 154 3.70 17.06 15.72
CA TRP A 154 3.67 16.74 14.30
C TRP A 154 2.47 17.39 13.63
N THR A 155 2.64 17.93 12.43
CA THR A 155 1.58 18.57 11.63
C THR A 155 1.55 18.05 10.19
N THR A 156 0.39 18.17 9.56
CA THR A 156 0.18 17.87 8.13
C THR A 156 0.52 19.03 7.21
N ALA A 157 0.54 20.26 7.77
CA ALA A 157 0.81 21.45 7.01
C ALA A 157 2.30 21.53 6.67
N LEU A 158 2.59 21.85 5.41
CA LEU A 158 3.96 22.17 5.00
C LEU A 158 4.46 23.37 5.80
N CYS A 159 5.72 23.30 6.22
CA CYS A 159 6.41 24.41 6.86
C CYS A 159 6.52 25.60 5.89
N LYS A 160 6.35 26.82 6.40
CA LYS A 160 6.38 28.07 5.65
C LYS A 160 7.42 29.02 6.21
#